data_AF-M4Z3P8-F1
#
_entry.id   AF-M4Z3P8-F1
#
_cell.length_a   1.000
_cell.length_b   1.000
_cell.length_c   1.000
_cell.angle_alpha   90.00
_cell.angle_beta   90.00
_cell.angle_gamma   90.00
#
_symmetry.space_group_name_H-M   'P 1'
#
loop_
_entity.id
_entity.type
_entity.pdbx_description
1 polymer ?
#
loop_
_entity_poly.entity_id
_entity_poly.type
_entity_poly.pdbx_seq_one_letter_code
_entity_poly.pdbx_strand_id
1 'polypeptide(L)'
;MSMLTNALRLVGAIWLSAAGLLIVFSHLVVLHMDGFWAFVNLMNPWNVASALTLHLTVAPGLLLRMAADQLSPTTFAQNDLPAIDPAH
;
A
#
# COMPACT_ATOMS: atom_id res chain seq x y z
N MET A 1 -1.46 23.50 1.34
CA MET A 1 -1.77 22.05 1.40
C MET A 1 -2.85 21.85 2.45
N SER A 2 -3.99 21.25 2.10
CA SER A 2 -5.11 21.07 3.03
C SER A 2 -4.72 20.14 4.18
N MET A 3 -5.08 20.49 5.42
CA MET A 3 -4.83 19.65 6.61
C MET A 3 -5.42 18.25 6.47
N LEU A 4 -6.51 18.10 5.71
CA LEU A 4 -7.19 16.82 5.45
C LEU A 4 -6.30 15.85 4.66
N THR A 5 -5.58 16.33 3.64
CA THR A 5 -4.71 15.50 2.80
C THR A 5 -3.55 14.91 3.60
N ASN A 6 -2.96 15.73 4.48
CA ASN A 6 -1.88 15.26 5.36
C ASN A 6 -2.38 14.24 6.37
N ALA A 7 -3.60 14.42 6.91
CA ALA A 7 -4.21 13.45 7.82
C ALA A 7 -4.48 12.10 7.12
N LEU A 8 -5.04 12.08 5.91
CA LEU A 8 -5.28 10.84 5.17
C LEU A 8 -3.97 10.11 4.82
N ARG A 9 -2.92 10.84 4.44
CA ARG A 9 -1.59 10.25 4.20
C ARG A 9 -0.98 9.64 5.45
N LEU A 10 -1.09 10.32 6.59
CA LEU A 10 -0.59 9.80 7.87
C LEU A 10 -1.34 8.55 8.30
N VAL A 11 -2.68 8.57 8.24
CA VAL A 11 -3.52 7.42 8.60
C VAL A 11 -3.25 6.24 7.67
N GLY A 12 -3.16 6.46 6.36
CA GLY A 12 -2.80 5.42 5.40
C GLY A 12 -1.40 4.86 5.63
N ALA A 13 -0.42 5.70 5.97
CA ALA A 13 0.94 5.25 6.30
C ALA A 13 0.96 4.40 7.57
N ILE A 14 0.31 4.86 8.65
CA ILE A 14 0.20 4.11 9.92
C ILE A 14 -0.49 2.77 9.68
N TRP A 15 -1.57 2.75 8.89
CA TRP A 15 -2.29 1.53 8.56
C TRP A 15 -1.40 0.54 7.79
N LEU A 16 -0.65 1.02 6.79
CA LEU A 16 0.28 0.17 6.03
C LEU A 16 1.42 -0.35 6.90
N SER A 17 1.95 0.48 7.81
CA SER A 17 2.98 0.04 8.77
C SER A 17 2.43 -1.03 9.72
N ALA A 18 1.23 -0.85 10.26
CA ALA A 18 0.56 -1.82 11.12
C ALA A 18 0.25 -3.12 10.37
N ALA A 19 -0.25 -3.02 9.13
CA ALA A 19 -0.50 -4.16 8.25
C ALA A 19 0.80 -4.95 7.98
N GLY A 20 1.89 -4.26 7.63
CA GLY A 20 3.18 -4.90 7.41
C GLY A 20 3.71 -5.62 8.66
N LEU A 21 3.59 -4.99 9.83
CA LEU A 21 4.02 -5.57 11.09
C LEU A 21 3.16 -6.78 11.49
N LEU A 22 1.85 -6.71 11.26
CA LEU A 22 0.92 -7.81 11.48
C LEU A 22 1.25 -9.00 10.55
N ILE A 23 1.54 -8.74 9.28
CA ILE A 23 1.95 -9.76 8.32
C ILE A 23 3.22 -10.45 8.83
N VAL A 24 4.28 -9.70 9.13
CA VAL A 24 5.54 -10.28 9.64
C VAL A 24 5.31 -11.08 10.92
N PHE A 25 4.52 -10.56 11.85
CA PHE A 25 4.19 -11.25 13.09
C PHE A 25 3.42 -12.55 12.84
N SER A 26 2.38 -12.55 12.01
CA SER A 26 1.65 -13.77 11.63
C SER A 26 2.57 -14.81 11.00
N HIS A 27 3.50 -14.40 10.14
CA HIS A 27 4.47 -15.31 9.52
C HIS A 27 5.43 -15.91 10.56
N LEU A 28 5.91 -15.12 11.52
CA LEU A 28 6.73 -15.62 12.63
C LEU A 28 5.97 -16.58 13.55
N VAL A 29 4.69 -16.29 13.83
CA VAL A 29 3.83 -17.17 14.64
C VAL A 29 3.59 -18.50 13.94
N VAL A 30 3.26 -18.49 12.64
CA VAL A 30 3.08 -19.72 11.85
C VAL A 30 4.39 -20.52 11.79
N LEU A 31 5.53 -19.84 11.61
CA LEU A 31 6.84 -20.50 11.62
C LEU A 31 7.14 -21.15 12.98
N HIS A 32 6.75 -20.52 14.08
CA HIS A 32 7.01 -21.02 15.44
C HIS A 32 6.05 -22.13 15.87
N MET A 33 4.75 -22.01 15.56
CA MET A 33 3.71 -22.94 16.01
C MET A 33 3.53 -24.13 15.07
N ASP A 34 3.46 -23.89 13.76
CA ASP A 34 3.15 -24.92 12.75
C ASP A 34 4.41 -25.38 11.99
N GLY A 35 5.52 -24.65 12.13
CA GLY A 35 6.82 -25.00 11.56
C GLY A 35 7.05 -24.51 10.13
N PHE A 36 8.22 -24.85 9.59
CA PHE A 36 8.69 -24.35 8.29
C PHE A 36 7.80 -24.77 7.11
N TRP A 37 7.28 -26.00 7.12
CA TRP A 37 6.43 -26.50 6.03
C TRP A 37 5.09 -25.78 5.93
N ALA A 38 4.48 -25.42 7.06
CA ALA A 38 3.27 -24.63 7.09
C ALA A 38 3.51 -23.21 6.56
N PHE A 39 4.64 -22.59 6.93
CA PHE A 39 5.06 -21.30 6.39
C PHE A 39 5.24 -21.32 4.87
N VAL A 40 5.91 -22.34 4.31
CA VAL A 40 6.06 -22.50 2.85
C VAL A 40 4.70 -22.64 2.17
N ASN A 41 3.77 -23.36 2.79
CA ASN A 41 2.41 -23.53 2.25
C ASN A 41 1.56 -22.25 2.38
N LEU A 42 1.85 -21.41 3.38
CA LEU A 42 1.25 -20.09 3.57
C LEU A 42 1.78 -19.09 2.52
N MET A 43 3.07 -19.16 2.18
CA MET A 43 3.69 -18.35 1.14
C MET A 43 3.36 -18.79 -0.29
N ASN A 44 2.71 -19.94 -0.45
CA ASN A 44 2.28 -20.42 -1.76
C ASN A 44 1.26 -19.46 -2.37
N PRO A 45 1.53 -18.82 -3.52
CA PRO A 45 0.60 -17.88 -4.16
C PRO A 45 -0.72 -18.53 -4.60
N TRP A 46 -0.77 -19.87 -4.68
CA TRP A 46 -1.97 -20.64 -4.97
C TRP A 46 -2.83 -20.90 -3.73
N ASN A 47 -2.35 -20.54 -2.53
CA ASN A 47 -3.12 -20.60 -1.30
C ASN A 47 -4.06 -19.39 -1.23
N VAL A 48 -5.30 -19.60 -1.66
CA VAL A 48 -6.35 -18.57 -1.73
C VAL A 48 -6.59 -17.91 -0.38
N ALA A 49 -6.47 -18.64 0.73
CA ALA A 49 -6.65 -18.06 2.06
C ALA A 49 -5.57 -17.02 2.36
N SER A 50 -4.30 -17.34 2.13
CA SER A 50 -3.18 -16.42 2.33
C SER A 50 -3.27 -15.19 1.41
N ALA A 51 -3.56 -15.41 0.12
CA ALA A 51 -3.74 -14.32 -0.84
C ALA A 51 -4.90 -13.40 -0.44
N LEU A 52 -6.02 -13.96 0.01
CA LEU A 52 -7.19 -13.21 0.47
C LEU A 52 -6.89 -12.41 1.74
N THR A 53 -6.22 -13.03 2.73
CA THR A 53 -5.83 -12.32 3.97
C THR A 53 -4.92 -11.14 3.64
N LEU A 54 -3.92 -11.33 2.78
CA LEU A 54 -2.99 -10.28 2.41
C LEU A 54 -3.70 -9.13 1.67
N HIS A 55 -4.62 -9.45 0.76
CA HIS A 55 -5.45 -8.44 0.10
C HIS A 55 -6.37 -7.71 1.09
N LEU A 56 -7.05 -8.40 1.99
CA LEU A 56 -7.94 -7.78 2.98
C LEU A 56 -7.19 -6.89 3.98
N THR A 57 -5.94 -7.24 4.32
CA THR A 57 -5.12 -6.45 5.25
C THR A 57 -4.50 -5.23 4.57
N VAL A 58 -4.05 -5.35 3.32
CA VAL A 58 -3.34 -4.28 2.60
C VAL A 58 -4.28 -3.37 1.80
N ALA A 59 -5.34 -3.90 1.21
CA ALA A 59 -6.24 -3.14 0.33
C ALA A 59 -6.89 -1.91 0.98
N PRO A 60 -7.35 -1.92 2.26
CA PRO A 60 -7.92 -0.74 2.89
C PRO A 60 -6.91 0.40 3.01
N GLY A 61 -5.66 0.09 3.39
CA GLY A 61 -4.57 1.07 3.50
C GLY A 61 -4.14 1.61 2.14
N LEU A 62 -4.13 0.75 1.12
CA LEU A 62 -3.82 1.15 -0.25
C LEU A 62 -4.92 2.04 -0.84
N LEU A 63 -6.19 1.72 -0.61
CA LEU A 63 -7.33 2.52 -1.04
C LEU A 63 -7.34 3.89 -0.36
N LEU A 64 -7.06 3.96 0.94
CA LEU A 64 -6.92 5.23 1.66
C LEU A 64 -5.79 6.09 1.08
N ARG A 65 -4.68 5.48 0.69
CA ARG A 65 -3.54 6.18 0.06
C ARG A 65 -3.86 6.64 -1.35
N MET A 66 -4.47 5.79 -2.18
CA MET A 66 -4.92 6.15 -3.52
C MET A 66 -5.98 7.27 -3.49
N ALA A 67 -6.92 7.20 -2.56
CA ALA A 67 -7.89 8.28 -2.34
C ALA A 67 -7.19 9.58 -1.93
N ALA A 68 -6.19 9.52 -1.04
CA ALA A 68 -5.40 10.71 -0.66
C ALA A 68 -4.65 11.33 -1.85
N ASP A 69 -4.13 10.51 -2.75
CA ASP A 69 -3.45 10.98 -3.97
C ASP A 69 -4.43 11.54 -5.01
N GLN A 70 -5.63 10.95 -5.15
CA GLN A 70 -6.69 11.52 -6.00
C GLN A 70 -7.25 12.85 -5.46
N LEU A 71 -7.28 13.03 -4.14
CA LEU A 71 -7.64 14.31 -3.50
C LEU A 71 -6.53 15.37 -3.61
N SER A 72 -5.34 15.02 -4.08
CA SER A 72 -4.28 15.97 -4.48
C SER A 72 -4.02 15.90 -5.98
N PRO A 73 -4.91 16.46 -6.83
CA PRO A 73 -4.59 16.67 -8.23
C PRO A 73 -3.65 17.87 -8.34
N THR A 74 -2.41 17.71 -7.90
CA THR A 74 -1.29 18.61 -8.19
C THR A 74 -0.04 17.77 -8.01
N THR A 75 0.37 17.06 -9.08
CA THR A 75 1.75 16.90 -9.58
C THR A 75 1.79 15.80 -10.67
N PHE A 76 0.91 15.88 -11.69
CA PHE A 76 1.13 15.19 -12.98
C PHE A 76 0.81 16.08 -14.18
N ALA A 77 0.71 17.40 -13.97
CA ALA A 77 0.38 18.36 -15.03
C ALA A 77 1.33 19.57 -15.01
N GLN A 78 2.64 19.36 -14.88
CA GLN A 78 3.61 20.43 -15.18
C GLN A 78 5.05 19.94 -15.36
N ASN A 79 5.28 18.84 -16.09
CA ASN A 79 6.59 18.58 -16.67
C ASN A 79 6.50 18.80 -18.18
N ASP A 80 6.85 20.02 -18.58
CA ASP A 80 7.61 20.35 -19.78
C ASP A 80 7.07 19.85 -21.13
N LEU A 81 5.98 20.45 -21.58
CA LEU A 81 5.90 20.82 -23.00
C LEU A 81 6.89 21.97 -23.22
N PRO A 82 7.98 21.82 -24.01
CA PRO A 82 8.74 22.98 -24.43
C PRO A 82 7.81 23.85 -25.28
N ALA A 83 7.53 25.05 -24.78
CA ALA A 83 6.91 26.11 -25.55
C ALA A 83 7.84 26.42 -26.73
N ILE A 84 7.52 25.91 -27.91
CA ILE A 84 8.09 26.43 -29.15
C ILE A 84 7.40 27.79 -29.36
N ASP A 85 8.11 28.83 -28.95
CA ASP A 85 7.75 30.24 -29.15
C ASP A 85 7.67 30.54 -30.66
N PRO A 86 6.55 31.07 -31.19
CA PRO A 86 6.51 31.56 -32.56
C PRO A 86 7.01 33.01 -32.57
N ALA A 87 8.29 33.21 -32.84
CA ALA A 87 8.82 34.55 -33.07
C ALA A 87 9.83 34.58 -34.23
N HIS A 88 9.35 35.19 -35.33
CA HIS A 88 10.07 35.84 -36.44
C HIS A 88 10.78 34.97 -37.49
#